data_AF-A0A7Y0FX96-F1
#
_entry.id   AF-A0A7Y0FX96-F1
#
_cell.length_a   1.000
_cell.length_b   1.000
_cell.length_c   1.000
_cell.angle_alpha   90.00
_cell.angle_beta   90.00
_cell.angle_gamma   90.00
#
_symmetry.space_group_name_H-M   'P 1'
#
loop_
_entity.id
_entity.type
_entity.pdbx_description
1 polymer ?
#
loop_
_entity_poly.entity_id
_entity_poly.type
_entity_poly.pdbx_seq_one_letter_code
_entity_poly.pdbx_strand_id
1 'polypeptide(L)'
;MRKLLIIMITATLLSGCQTAEDGLTTSSTPVAVTGTAASAIAGDMASRLAEQIGPAATTTLKMEKDSSDFAAALEAALKGWGYTVITDGKAGKDVKPVELAYSVDGVDGQVLAQLSTPSVALGRAYSTSAAGATPASPLSIMQRN
;
A
#
# COMPACT_ATOMS: atom_id res chain seq x y z
N MET A 1 15.31 45.96 -40.37
CA MET A 1 14.23 44.95 -40.35
C MET A 1 14.74 43.55 -40.73
N ARG A 2 15.89 43.11 -40.20
CA ARG A 2 16.50 41.79 -40.49
C ARG A 2 16.82 40.97 -39.23
N LYS A 3 16.67 41.58 -38.05
CA LYS A 3 16.85 40.92 -36.74
C LYS A 3 15.54 40.37 -36.15
N LEU A 4 14.39 40.83 -36.63
CA LEU A 4 13.07 40.33 -36.21
C LEU A 4 12.67 39.01 -36.88
N LEU A 5 13.34 38.62 -37.97
CA LEU A 5 13.01 37.40 -38.70
C LEU A 5 13.67 36.13 -38.11
N ILE A 6 14.68 36.28 -37.25
CA ILE A 6 15.49 35.15 -36.75
C ILE A 6 14.91 34.55 -35.47
N ILE A 7 14.12 35.31 -34.71
CA ILE A 7 13.57 34.85 -33.42
C ILE A 7 12.30 33.99 -33.61
N MET A 8 11.61 34.10 -34.74
CA MET A 8 10.35 33.39 -35.00
C MET A 8 10.50 31.94 -35.48
N ILE A 9 11.72 31.49 -35.82
CA ILE A 9 11.92 30.15 -36.42
C ILE A 9 12.39 29.10 -35.39
N THR A 10 12.82 29.51 -34.19
CA THR A 10 13.34 28.58 -33.17
C THR A 10 12.29 28.08 -32.18
N ALA A 11 11.04 28.56 -32.25
CA ALA A 11 10.00 28.24 -31.27
C ALA A 11 9.08 27.07 -31.65
N THR A 12 9.23 26.46 -32.82
CA THR A 12 8.22 25.51 -33.37
C THR A 12 8.65 24.05 -33.42
N LEU A 13 9.73 23.66 -32.73
CA LEU A 13 10.24 22.27 -32.70
C LEU A 13 10.13 21.58 -31.33
N LEU A 14 9.20 22.00 -30.49
CA LEU A 14 8.75 21.20 -29.34
C LEU A 14 7.36 20.59 -29.64
N SER A 15 7.29 19.81 -30.72
CA SER A 15 6.20 18.85 -30.91
C SER A 15 6.36 17.77 -29.84
N GLY A 16 5.77 17.97 -28.67
CA GLY A 16 5.53 16.90 -27.71
C GLY A 16 4.58 15.87 -28.34
N CYS A 17 4.77 14.59 -28.03
CA CYS A 17 3.70 13.61 -28.23
C CYS A 17 2.50 14.04 -27.38
N GLN A 18 1.47 14.58 -28.00
CA GLN A 18 0.15 14.61 -27.40
C GLN A 18 -0.40 13.19 -27.51
N THR A 19 -0.17 12.37 -26.49
CA THR A 19 -0.99 11.17 -26.29
C THR A 19 -2.43 11.67 -26.22
N ALA A 20 -3.30 11.14 -27.08
CA ALA A 20 -4.71 11.43 -27.02
C ALA A 20 -5.19 11.04 -25.61
N GLU A 21 -5.63 12.04 -24.85
CA GLU A 21 -6.38 11.87 -23.62
C GLU A 21 -7.77 11.38 -24.05
N ASP A 22 -7.85 10.13 -24.50
CA ASP A 22 -9.13 9.44 -24.63
C ASP A 22 -9.69 9.43 -23.22
N GLY A 23 -10.78 10.17 -23.01
CA GLY A 23 -11.29 10.56 -21.71
C GLY A 23 -11.46 9.35 -20.81
N LEU A 24 -10.46 9.09 -19.97
CA LEU A 24 -10.57 8.21 -18.83
C LEU A 24 -11.54 8.90 -17.89
N THR A 25 -12.81 8.54 -18.01
CA THR A 25 -13.74 8.64 -16.90
C THR A 25 -13.19 7.73 -15.81
N THR A 26 -12.19 8.20 -15.07
CA THR A 26 -11.71 7.59 -13.84
C THR A 26 -12.78 7.88 -12.78
N SER A 27 -13.97 7.33 -12.99
CA SER A 27 -14.85 7.00 -11.89
C SER A 27 -14.20 5.82 -11.18
N SER A 28 -13.08 6.09 -10.49
CA SER A 28 -12.53 5.19 -9.49
C SER A 28 -13.58 5.18 -8.40
N THR A 29 -14.57 4.30 -8.57
CA THR A 29 -15.45 3.94 -7.48
C THR A 29 -14.51 3.48 -6.39
N PRO A 30 -14.49 4.13 -5.21
CA PRO A 30 -13.62 3.70 -4.13
C PRO A 30 -13.83 2.20 -3.95
N VAL A 31 -12.80 1.40 -4.24
CA VAL A 31 -12.89 -0.05 -4.06
C VAL A 31 -12.91 -0.25 -2.56
N ALA A 32 -14.12 -0.38 -2.00
CA ALA A 32 -14.30 -0.71 -0.61
C ALA A 32 -13.72 -2.10 -0.40
N VAL A 33 -12.51 -2.16 0.17
CA VAL A 33 -11.81 -3.41 0.47
C VAL A 33 -12.50 -4.05 1.66
N THR A 34 -13.44 -4.94 1.37
CA THR A 34 -14.35 -5.54 2.35
C THR A 34 -14.29 -7.07 2.29
N GLY A 35 -14.73 -7.72 3.37
CA GLY A 35 -14.97 -9.17 3.41
C GLY A 35 -13.77 -10.03 2.99
N THR A 36 -13.98 -10.90 2.00
CA THR A 36 -13.01 -11.91 1.53
C THR A 36 -11.75 -11.28 0.93
N ALA A 37 -11.88 -10.15 0.22
CA ALA A 37 -10.75 -9.45 -0.36
C ALA A 37 -9.85 -8.83 0.72
N ALA A 38 -10.43 -8.17 1.72
CA ALA A 38 -9.68 -7.62 2.85
C ALA A 38 -8.85 -8.70 3.57
N SER A 39 -9.47 -9.85 3.84
CA SER A 39 -8.81 -10.99 4.50
C SER A 39 -7.68 -11.59 3.66
N ALA A 40 -7.87 -11.73 2.35
CA ALA A 40 -6.85 -12.25 1.44
C ALA A 40 -5.62 -11.32 1.37
N ILE A 41 -5.85 -10.01 1.24
CA ILE A 41 -4.78 -9.01 1.19
C ILE A 41 -4.04 -8.94 2.53
N ALA A 42 -4.76 -8.88 3.64
CA ALA A 42 -4.19 -8.86 4.99
C ALA A 42 -3.32 -10.10 5.26
N GLY A 43 -3.80 -11.29 4.88
CA GLY A 43 -3.06 -12.55 5.03
C GLY A 43 -1.75 -12.58 4.25
N ASP A 44 -1.77 -12.17 2.98
CA ASP A 44 -0.54 -12.07 2.19
C ASP A 44 0.41 -11.02 2.79
N MET A 45 -0.05 -9.78 3.03
CA MET A 45 0.82 -8.72 3.55
C MET A 45 1.43 -9.06 4.92
N ALA A 46 0.68 -9.71 5.82
CA ALA A 46 1.19 -10.18 7.11
C ALA A 46 2.28 -11.25 6.93
N SER A 47 2.11 -12.18 5.99
CA SER A 47 3.14 -13.19 5.67
C SER A 47 4.42 -12.54 5.16
N ARG A 48 4.30 -11.52 4.30
CA ARG A 48 5.43 -10.78 3.76
C ARG A 48 6.12 -9.95 4.84
N LEU A 49 5.38 -9.42 5.80
CA LEU A 49 5.98 -8.74 6.94
C LEU A 49 6.77 -9.71 7.82
N ALA A 50 6.23 -10.90 8.10
CA ALA A 50 6.91 -11.95 8.87
C ALA A 50 8.24 -12.38 8.27
N GLU A 51 8.35 -12.36 6.94
CA GLU A 51 9.60 -12.65 6.24
C GLU A 51 10.66 -11.54 6.41
N GLN A 52 10.28 -10.32 6.83
CA GLN A 52 11.17 -9.15 6.79
C GLN A 52 11.62 -8.64 8.17
N ILE A 53 10.77 -8.65 9.20
CA ILE A 53 11.06 -7.97 10.47
C ILE A 53 11.50 -8.91 11.60
N GLY A 54 11.85 -10.16 11.28
CA GLY A 54 12.35 -11.14 12.25
C GLY A 54 11.25 -11.99 12.90
N PRO A 55 11.59 -12.80 13.93
CA PRO A 55 10.69 -13.81 14.48
C PRO A 55 9.40 -13.21 15.03
N ALA A 56 8.26 -13.64 14.49
CA ALA A 56 6.95 -13.13 14.89
C ALA A 56 6.66 -13.36 16.39
N ALA A 57 7.05 -14.52 16.93
CA ALA A 57 6.77 -14.92 18.31
C ALA A 57 7.34 -13.99 19.38
N THR A 58 8.41 -13.25 19.08
CA THR A 58 9.06 -12.31 20.02
C THR A 58 8.77 -10.85 19.68
N THR A 59 8.01 -10.59 18.62
CA THR A 59 7.77 -9.23 18.12
C THR A 59 6.39 -8.76 18.54
N THR A 60 6.32 -7.62 19.23
CA THR A 60 5.06 -6.93 19.51
C THR A 60 4.88 -5.81 18.50
N LEU A 61 3.77 -5.84 17.76
CA LEU A 61 3.36 -4.81 16.82
C LEU A 61 2.33 -3.89 17.46
N LYS A 62 2.43 -2.60 17.20
CA LYS A 62 1.40 -1.63 17.54
C LYS A 62 0.89 -0.99 16.26
N MET A 63 -0.40 -1.10 16.00
CA MET A 63 -1.05 -0.50 14.83
C MET A 63 -2.23 0.33 15.29
N GLU A 64 -2.60 1.34 14.49
CA GLU A 64 -3.82 2.09 14.77
C GLU A 64 -5.04 1.19 14.65
N LYS A 65 -6.02 1.38 15.54
CA LYS A 65 -7.34 0.79 15.34
C LYS A 65 -8.20 1.75 14.55
N ASP A 66 -8.71 1.28 13.42
CA ASP A 66 -9.81 1.94 12.73
C ASP A 66 -11.02 0.98 12.58
N SER A 67 -12.11 1.50 12.01
CA SER A 67 -13.35 0.76 11.78
C SER A 67 -13.41 0.05 10.42
N SER A 68 -12.30 -0.07 9.72
CA SER A 68 -12.23 -0.73 8.40
C SER A 68 -12.14 -2.24 8.54
N ASP A 69 -12.76 -2.94 7.59
CA ASP A 69 -12.66 -4.39 7.46
C ASP A 69 -11.19 -4.84 7.29
N PHE A 70 -10.38 -4.02 6.60
CA PHE A 70 -8.97 -4.31 6.39
C PHE A 70 -8.17 -4.26 7.70
N ALA A 71 -8.39 -3.28 8.57
CA ALA A 71 -7.68 -3.20 9.85
C ALA A 71 -7.98 -4.40 10.74
N ALA A 72 -9.26 -4.80 10.84
CA ALA A 72 -9.66 -5.98 11.59
C ALA A 72 -9.04 -7.27 11.00
N ALA A 73 -9.04 -7.40 9.68
CA ALA A 73 -8.43 -8.53 8.99
C ALA A 73 -6.91 -8.57 9.17
N LEU A 74 -6.23 -7.42 9.11
CA LEU A 74 -4.79 -7.29 9.31
C LEU A 74 -4.40 -7.64 10.75
N GLU A 75 -5.15 -7.15 11.75
CA GLU A 75 -4.94 -7.51 13.15
C GLU A 75 -5.02 -9.04 13.34
N ALA A 76 -6.06 -9.67 12.77
CA ALA A 76 -6.24 -11.12 12.83
C ALA A 76 -5.13 -11.89 12.10
N ALA A 77 -4.74 -11.44 10.91
CA ALA A 77 -3.68 -12.08 10.12
C ALA A 77 -2.32 -12.02 10.82
N LEU A 78 -1.95 -10.86 11.39
CA LEU A 78 -0.72 -10.70 12.15
C LEU A 78 -0.70 -11.61 13.39
N LYS A 79 -1.80 -11.68 14.13
CA LYS A 79 -1.94 -12.63 15.25
C LYS A 79 -1.82 -14.09 14.78
N GLY A 80 -2.41 -14.43 13.63
CA GLY A 80 -2.30 -15.75 13.01
C GLY A 80 -0.86 -16.13 12.62
N TRP A 81 -0.05 -15.15 12.23
CA TRP A 81 1.39 -15.32 11.99
C TRP A 81 2.24 -15.38 13.27
N GLY A 82 1.64 -15.20 14.45
CA GLY A 82 2.30 -15.35 15.75
C GLY A 82 2.75 -14.03 16.38
N TYR A 83 2.37 -12.88 15.83
CA TYR A 83 2.66 -11.59 16.45
C TYR A 83 1.76 -11.32 17.65
N THR A 84 2.31 -10.61 18.64
CA THR A 84 1.48 -9.90 19.61
C THR A 84 1.09 -8.55 19.00
N VAL A 85 -0.21 -8.23 18.91
CA VAL A 85 -0.70 -6.98 18.29
C VAL A 85 -1.44 -6.13 19.31
N ILE A 86 -1.07 -4.85 19.41
CA ILE A 86 -1.69 -3.83 20.24
C ILE A 86 -2.40 -2.84 19.31
N THR A 87 -3.72 -2.72 19.42
CA THR A 87 -4.54 -1.79 18.62
C THR A 87 -5.11 -0.64 19.46
N ASP A 88 -5.40 -0.91 20.73
CA ASP A 88 -5.84 0.09 21.70
C ASP A 88 -5.02 -0.06 22.99
N GLY A 89 -4.25 0.97 23.32
CA GLY A 89 -3.58 1.08 24.62
C GLY A 89 -2.08 1.26 24.55
N LYS A 90 -1.49 1.31 25.75
CA LYS A 90 -0.04 1.41 25.94
C LYS A 90 0.51 0.01 26.10
N ALA A 91 1.66 -0.24 25.46
CA ALA A 91 2.44 -1.42 25.80
C ALA A 91 2.84 -1.39 27.28
N GLY A 92 3.06 -2.56 27.88
CA GLY A 92 3.62 -2.65 29.22
C GLY A 92 4.93 -1.86 29.32
N LYS A 93 5.31 -1.40 30.52
CA LYS A 93 6.46 -0.50 30.73
C LYS A 93 7.79 -1.04 30.14
N ASP A 94 7.92 -2.35 30.01
CA ASP A 94 9.12 -3.03 29.54
C ASP A 94 9.01 -3.57 28.10
N VAL A 95 7.88 -3.32 27.42
CA VAL A 95 7.65 -3.74 26.02
C VAL A 95 7.84 -2.53 25.12
N LYS A 96 8.78 -2.62 24.18
CA LYS A 96 8.95 -1.63 23.10
C LYS A 96 8.29 -2.17 21.82
N PRO A 97 7.01 -1.84 21.56
CA PRO A 97 6.35 -2.31 20.36
C PRO A 97 6.97 -1.67 19.11
N VAL A 98 6.97 -2.42 18.02
CA VAL A 98 7.26 -1.91 16.68
C VAL A 98 5.98 -1.28 16.16
N GLU A 99 6.03 0.03 15.91
CA GLU A 99 4.91 0.73 15.29
C GLU A 99 4.73 0.23 13.84
N LEU A 100 3.48 -0.12 13.50
CA LEU A 100 3.06 -0.59 12.20
C LEU A 100 1.99 0.36 11.67
N ALA A 101 2.33 1.08 10.61
CA ALA A 101 1.38 1.80 9.79
C ALA A 101 0.92 0.92 8.62
N TYR A 102 -0.31 1.14 8.16
CA TYR A 102 -0.87 0.47 7.00
C TYR A 102 -1.72 1.44 6.17
N SER A 103 -1.83 1.18 4.87
CA SER A 103 -2.82 1.81 4.00
C SER A 103 -3.36 0.81 3.00
N VAL A 104 -4.60 1.04 2.57
CA VAL A 104 -5.23 0.27 1.51
C VAL A 104 -6.04 1.22 0.64
N ASP A 105 -5.63 1.35 -0.61
CA ASP A 105 -6.11 2.40 -1.50
C ASP A 105 -6.48 1.83 -2.87
N GLY A 106 -7.59 2.27 -3.43
CA GLY A 106 -7.98 1.92 -4.80
C GLY A 106 -7.16 2.72 -5.82
N VAL A 107 -6.44 2.04 -6.71
CA VAL A 107 -5.62 2.66 -7.77
C VAL A 107 -5.83 1.88 -9.07
N ASP A 108 -6.26 2.56 -10.14
CA ASP A 108 -6.45 1.99 -11.48
C ASP A 108 -7.25 0.67 -11.52
N GLY A 109 -8.35 0.61 -10.74
CA GLY A 109 -9.21 -0.59 -10.65
C GLY A 109 -8.60 -1.75 -9.84
N GLN A 110 -7.42 -1.55 -9.27
CA GLN A 110 -6.75 -2.46 -8.35
C GLN A 110 -6.75 -1.88 -6.95
N VAL A 111 -6.27 -2.67 -5.99
CA VAL A 111 -6.05 -2.24 -4.62
C VAL A 111 -4.54 -2.22 -4.36
N LEU A 112 -3.99 -1.09 -3.97
CA LEU A 112 -2.64 -0.97 -3.45
C LEU A 112 -2.68 -1.12 -1.93
N ALA A 113 -2.03 -2.15 -1.39
CA ALA A 113 -1.85 -2.32 0.05
C ALA A 113 -0.41 -2.05 0.45
N GLN A 114 -0.24 -1.33 1.55
CA GLN A 114 1.08 -0.94 2.07
C GLN A 114 1.17 -1.21 3.56
N LEU A 115 2.33 -1.70 4.00
CA LEU A 115 2.68 -1.86 5.42
C LEU A 115 4.00 -1.14 5.67
N SER A 116 4.14 -0.49 6.82
CA SER A 116 5.36 0.23 7.15
C SER A 116 5.70 0.17 8.63
N THR A 117 6.96 -0.17 8.91
CA THR A 117 7.58 -0.10 10.23
C THR A 117 8.77 0.89 10.18
N PRO A 118 9.44 1.19 11.31
CA PRO A 118 10.66 1.99 11.29
C PRO A 118 11.78 1.42 10.42
N SER A 119 11.87 0.10 10.26
CA SER A 119 12.95 -0.58 9.54
C SER A 119 12.59 -1.03 8.12
N VAL A 120 11.30 -1.21 7.80
CA VAL A 120 10.90 -1.68 6.47
C VAL A 120 9.57 -1.07 6.00
N ALA A 121 9.41 -0.89 4.70
CA ALA A 121 8.12 -0.66 4.06
C ALA A 121 7.87 -1.71 2.97
N LEU A 122 6.64 -2.19 2.90
CA LEU A 122 6.15 -3.18 1.94
C LEU A 122 5.00 -2.58 1.15
N GLY A 123 4.92 -2.91 -0.14
CA GLY A 123 3.81 -2.49 -1.00
C GLY A 123 3.52 -3.51 -2.09
N ARG A 124 2.24 -3.75 -2.37
CA ARG A 124 1.81 -4.63 -3.44
C ARG A 124 0.42 -4.25 -3.96
N ALA A 125 0.22 -4.34 -5.28
CA ALA A 125 -1.08 -4.19 -5.91
C ALA A 125 -1.83 -5.53 -6.00
N TYR A 126 -3.15 -5.48 -5.91
CA TYR A 126 -4.04 -6.64 -5.95
C TYR A 126 -5.21 -6.42 -6.89
N SER A 127 -5.53 -7.46 -7.65
CA SER A 127 -6.82 -7.58 -8.33
C SER A 127 -7.83 -8.18 -7.35
N THR A 128 -8.97 -7.53 -7.18
CA THR A 128 -10.05 -8.01 -6.30
C THR A 128 -11.16 -8.69 -7.08
N SER A 129 -11.81 -9.65 -6.45
CA SER A 129 -12.95 -10.39 -6.99
C SER A 129 -13.88 -10.79 -5.83
N ALA A 130 -15.06 -11.31 -6.15
CA ALA A 130 -15.97 -11.85 -5.13
C ALA A 130 -15.33 -12.98 -4.29
N ALA A 131 -14.39 -13.72 -4.86
CA ALA A 131 -13.69 -14.82 -4.19
C ALA A 131 -12.55 -14.35 -3.25
N GLY A 132 -12.12 -13.09 -3.34
CA GLY A 132 -10.99 -12.56 -2.59
C GLY A 132 -10.09 -11.67 -3.44
N ALA A 133 -8.80 -11.68 -3.16
CA ALA A 133 -7.81 -10.86 -3.87
C ALA A 133 -6.60 -11.69 -4.30
N THR A 134 -6.02 -11.35 -5.45
CA THR A 134 -4.80 -11.98 -5.97
C THR A 134 -3.73 -10.92 -6.26
N PRO A 135 -2.45 -11.19 -5.98
CA PRO A 135 -1.35 -10.29 -6.35
C PRO A 135 -1.39 -9.92 -7.84
N ALA A 136 -1.36 -8.62 -8.12
CA ALA A 136 -1.29 -8.06 -9.47
C ALA A 136 0.05 -7.38 -9.76
N SER A 137 0.90 -7.19 -8.74
CA SER A 137 2.29 -6.75 -8.86
C SER A 137 3.26 -7.65 -8.08
N PRO A 138 4.57 -7.59 -8.38
CA PRO A 138 5.60 -8.03 -7.45
C PRO A 138 5.50 -7.30 -6.11
N LEU A 139 6.11 -7.89 -5.06
CA LEU A 139 6.28 -7.22 -3.78
C LEU A 139 7.37 -6.15 -3.88
N SER A 140 7.04 -4.92 -3.52
CA SER A 140 8.02 -3.88 -3.25
C SER A 140 8.46 -3.94 -1.80
N ILE A 141 9.77 -3.85 -1.55
CA ILE A 141 10.38 -3.83 -0.22
C ILE A 141 11.38 -2.69 -0.17
N MET A 142 11.24 -1.82 0.82
CA MET A 142 12.19 -0.75 1.10
C MET A 142 12.73 -0.91 2.52
N GLN A 143 14.01 -1.24 2.64
CA GLN A 143 14.71 -1.27 3.92
C GLN A 143 15.08 0.16 4.33
N ARG A 144 14.88 0.50 5.60
CA ARG A 144 15.20 1.81 6.19
C ARG A 144 16.35 1.61 7.17
N ASN A 145 17.53 2.08 6.78
CA ASN A 145 18.76 2.05 7.59
C ASN A 145 18.92 3.33 8.39
#